data_AF-A0AAE8AKC7-F1
#
_entry.id   AF-A0AAE8AKC7-F1
#
_cell.length_a   1.000
_cell.length_b   1.000
_cell.length_c   1.000
_cell.angle_alpha   90.00
_cell.angle_beta   90.00
_cell.angle_gamma   90.00
#
_symmetry.space_group_name_H-M   'P 1'
#
loop_
_entity.id
_entity.type
_entity.pdbx_description
1 polymer ?
#
loop_
_entity_poly.entity_id
_entity_poly.type
_entity_poly.pdbx_seq_one_letter_code
_entity_poly.pdbx_strand_id
1 'polypeptide(L)'
;MFFPILLGFFTAFFALAFVLLHLLASLSEFKKGNHTLGNTFLLIGSSLATLSLILYFFLPIVSLVLWLIGCGLICYGAYWNGKHKGNFHPVHHLIRMGIALVITLLLALI
;
A
#
# COMPACT_ATOMS: atom_id res chain seq x y z
N MET A 1 21.55 19.19 -6.52
CA MET A 1 21.55 17.74 -6.81
C MET A 1 21.28 16.86 -5.59
N PHE A 2 21.76 17.23 -4.40
CA PHE A 2 21.54 16.46 -3.15
C PHE A 2 20.05 16.30 -2.77
N PHE A 3 19.27 17.38 -2.82
CA PHE A 3 17.85 17.37 -2.40
C PHE A 3 16.96 16.39 -3.19
N PRO A 4 16.98 16.36 -4.55
CA PRO A 4 16.20 15.39 -5.32
C PRO A 4 16.57 13.93 -5.04
N ILE A 5 17.87 13.64 -4.86
CA ILE A 5 18.35 12.28 -4.56
C ILE A 5 17.85 11.83 -3.18
N LEU A 6 17.92 12.72 -2.19
CA LEU A 6 17.42 12.45 -0.85
C LEU A 6 15.91 12.21 -0.83
N LEU A 7 15.16 13.04 -1.58
CA LEU A 7 13.70 12.90 -1.73
C LEU A 7 13.34 11.55 -2.39
N GLY A 8 14.05 11.18 -3.45
CA GLY A 8 13.90 9.90 -4.13
C GLY A 8 14.13 8.71 -3.19
N PHE A 9 15.22 8.75 -2.44
CA PHE A 9 15.57 7.69 -1.48
C PHE A 9 14.49 7.51 -0.40
N PHE A 10 14.06 8.60 0.25
CA PHE A 10 13.03 8.51 1.28
C PHE A 10 11.69 8.06 0.71
N THR A 11 11.32 8.52 -0.48
CA THR A 11 10.07 8.09 -1.13
C THR A 11 10.06 6.60 -1.41
N ALA A 12 11.14 6.07 -1.99
CA ALA A 12 11.29 4.63 -2.23
C ALA A 12 11.26 3.83 -0.92
N PHE A 13 11.94 4.31 0.12
CA PHE A 13 11.95 3.68 1.44
C PHE A 13 10.55 3.63 2.06
N PHE A 14 9.81 4.74 2.07
CA PHE A 14 8.45 4.78 2.61
C PHE A 14 7.45 3.97 1.79
N ALA A 15 7.55 3.99 0.45
CA ALA A 15 6.72 3.18 -0.42
C ALA A 15 6.94 1.68 -0.15
N LEU A 16 8.21 1.26 -0.06
CA LEU A 16 8.55 -0.12 0.24
C LEU A 16 8.06 -0.54 1.63
N ALA A 17 8.30 0.29 2.65
CA ALA A 17 7.83 0.03 4.02
C ALA A 17 6.30 -0.11 4.08
N PHE A 18 5.57 0.78 3.41
CA PHE A 18 4.11 0.73 3.34
C PHE A 18 3.61 -0.60 2.77
N VAL A 19 4.15 -1.03 1.64
CA VAL A 19 3.71 -2.26 0.98
C VAL A 19 4.10 -3.50 1.79
N LEU A 20 5.34 -3.57 2.28
CA LEU A 20 5.83 -4.72 3.04
C LEU A 20 5.03 -4.94 4.32
N LEU A 21 4.69 -3.87 5.05
CA LEU A 21 3.88 -3.98 6.27
C LEU A 21 2.51 -4.60 5.98
N HIS A 22 1.83 -4.19 4.92
CA HIS A 22 0.52 -4.72 4.55
C HIS A 22 0.60 -6.14 3.98
N LEU A 23 1.64 -6.43 3.21
CA LEU A 23 1.90 -7.77 2.69
C LEU A 23 2.14 -8.74 3.84
N LEU A 24 3.04 -8.42 4.77
CA LEU A 24 3.32 -9.23 5.95
C LEU A 24 2.09 -9.41 6.84
N ALA A 25 1.29 -8.35 7.02
CA ALA A 25 0.04 -8.44 7.79
C ALA A 25 -0.95 -9.43 7.14
N SER A 26 -1.16 -9.33 5.83
CA SER A 26 -2.06 -10.24 5.11
C SER A 26 -1.54 -11.68 5.10
N LEU A 27 -0.23 -11.89 4.87
CA LEU A 27 0.40 -13.22 4.89
C LEU A 27 0.34 -13.85 6.28
N SER A 28 0.51 -13.07 7.35
CA SER A 28 0.36 -13.56 8.72
C SER A 28 -1.05 -14.08 8.98
N GLU A 29 -2.07 -13.35 8.56
CA GLU A 29 -3.46 -13.77 8.71
C GLU A 29 -3.80 -14.98 7.83
N PHE A 30 -3.29 -15.04 6.60
CA PHE A 30 -3.43 -16.20 5.73
C PHE A 30 -2.74 -17.45 6.30
N LYS A 31 -1.56 -17.29 6.90
CA LYS A 31 -0.85 -18.39 7.57
C LYS A 31 -1.63 -18.94 8.77
N LYS A 32 -2.45 -18.10 9.42
CA LYS A 32 -3.36 -18.50 10.50
C LYS A 32 -4.68 -19.11 9.98
N GLY A 33 -4.84 -19.27 8.66
CA GLY A 33 -6.08 -19.77 8.04
C GLY A 33 -7.22 -18.75 7.98
N ASN A 34 -6.95 -17.46 8.25
CA ASN A 34 -7.97 -16.41 8.28
C ASN A 34 -8.13 -15.75 6.90
N HIS A 35 -8.92 -16.39 6.04
CA HIS A 35 -9.15 -15.98 4.65
C HIS A 35 -10.37 -15.06 4.47
N THR A 36 -10.58 -14.11 5.38
CA THR A 36 -11.65 -13.11 5.22
C THR A 36 -11.48 -12.31 3.93
N LEU A 37 -12.60 -11.80 3.38
CA LEU A 37 -12.56 -10.93 2.20
C LEU A 37 -11.59 -9.76 2.37
N GLY A 38 -11.57 -9.13 3.56
CA GLY A 38 -10.66 -8.02 3.82
C GLY A 38 -9.18 -8.41 3.82
N ASN A 39 -8.83 -9.59 4.36
CA ASN A 39 -7.47 -10.14 4.26
C ASN A 39 -7.09 -10.46 2.81
N THR A 40 -8.03 -10.99 2.02
CA THR A 40 -7.80 -11.28 0.59
C THR A 40 -7.55 -9.99 -0.20
N PHE A 41 -8.36 -8.94 0.02
CA PHE A 41 -8.12 -7.63 -0.60
C PHE A 41 -6.79 -7.01 -0.16
N LEU A 42 -6.41 -7.17 1.11
CA LEU A 42 -5.09 -6.74 1.61
C LEU A 42 -3.96 -7.47 0.90
N LEU A 43 -4.07 -8.80 0.72
CA LEU A 43 -3.05 -9.59 0.04
C LEU A 43 -2.91 -9.21 -1.43
N ILE A 44 -4.04 -9.15 -2.16
CA ILE A 44 -4.05 -8.79 -3.58
C ILE A 44 -3.52 -7.36 -3.76
N GLY A 45 -4.02 -6.41 -2.97
CA GLY A 45 -3.62 -5.01 -3.06
C GLY A 45 -2.14 -4.80 -2.75
N SER A 46 -1.61 -5.45 -1.71
CA SER A 46 -0.19 -5.36 -1.35
C SER A 46 0.72 -6.07 -2.36
N SER A 47 0.28 -7.19 -2.93
CA SER A 47 0.97 -7.87 -4.04
C SER A 47 1.03 -6.97 -5.28
N LEU A 48 -0.08 -6.32 -5.61
CA LEU A 48 -0.17 -5.40 -6.76
C LEU A 48 0.70 -4.15 -6.56
N ALA A 49 0.70 -3.58 -5.35
CA ALA A 49 1.56 -2.46 -5.02
C ALA A 49 3.06 -2.86 -5.01
N THR A 50 3.40 -4.09 -4.64
CA THR A 50 4.77 -4.62 -4.73
C THR A 50 5.20 -4.71 -6.20
N LEU A 51 4.34 -5.30 -7.04
CA LEU A 51 4.59 -5.41 -8.47
C LEU A 51 4.74 -4.04 -9.12
N SER A 52 3.91 -3.08 -8.73
CA SER A 52 4.01 -1.69 -9.15
C SER A 52 5.41 -1.12 -8.90
N LEU A 53 5.97 -1.26 -7.68
CA LEU A 53 7.30 -0.74 -7.38
C LEU A 53 8.40 -1.40 -8.22
N ILE A 54 8.29 -2.69 -8.51
CA ILE A 54 9.24 -3.41 -9.39
C ILE A 54 9.16 -2.83 -10.82
N LEU A 55 7.96 -2.57 -11.31
CA LEU A 55 7.72 -2.06 -12.66
C LEU A 55 8.02 -0.56 -12.81
N TYR A 56 8.21 0.18 -11.71
CA TYR A 56 8.37 1.64 -11.71
C TYR A 56 9.49 2.11 -12.64
N PHE A 57 10.63 1.41 -12.64
CA PHE A 57 11.79 1.77 -13.46
C PHE A 57 11.62 1.51 -14.97
N PHE A 58 10.66 0.66 -15.36
CA PHE A 58 10.43 0.29 -16.75
C PHE A 58 9.20 0.98 -17.35
N LEU A 59 8.14 1.13 -16.55
CA LEU A 59 6.82 1.60 -16.99
C LEU A 59 6.21 2.51 -15.90
N PRO A 60 6.72 3.74 -15.72
CA PRO A 60 6.37 4.59 -14.57
C PRO A 60 4.87 4.93 -14.51
N ILE A 61 4.23 5.24 -15.65
CA ILE A 61 2.79 5.54 -15.69
C ILE A 61 1.96 4.31 -15.32
N VAL A 62 2.28 3.15 -15.89
CA VAL A 62 1.57 1.89 -15.59
C VAL A 62 1.77 1.51 -14.12
N SER A 63 2.99 1.67 -13.62
CA SER A 63 3.34 1.46 -12.22
C SER A 63 2.50 2.35 -11.29
N LEU A 64 2.34 3.64 -11.57
CA LEU A 64 1.52 4.54 -10.75
C LEU A 64 0.04 4.14 -10.73
N VAL A 65 -0.51 3.68 -11.86
CA VAL A 65 -1.89 3.16 -11.91
C VAL A 65 -2.03 1.91 -11.05
N LEU A 66 -1.11 0.95 -11.18
CA LEU A 66 -1.09 -0.26 -10.36
C LEU A 66 -0.89 0.06 -8.88
N TRP A 67 -0.08 1.07 -8.55
CA TRP A 67 0.13 1.56 -7.19
C TRP A 67 -1.17 2.07 -6.58
N LEU A 68 -1.90 2.93 -7.31
CA LEU A 68 -3.17 3.49 -6.85
C LEU A 68 -4.23 2.40 -6.64
N ILE A 69 -4.35 1.46 -7.57
CA ILE A 69 -5.27 0.32 -7.44
C ILE A 69 -4.86 -0.54 -6.24
N GLY A 70 -3.57 -0.84 -6.09
CA GLY A 70 -3.04 -1.60 -4.97
C GLY A 70 -3.34 -0.93 -3.63
N CYS A 71 -3.03 0.35 -3.49
CA CYS A 71 -3.34 1.15 -2.30
C CYS A 71 -4.84 1.19 -2.01
N GLY A 72 -5.69 1.35 -3.02
CA GLY A 72 -7.14 1.32 -2.90
C GLY A 72 -7.66 -0.01 -2.36
N LEU A 73 -7.17 -1.13 -2.91
CA LEU A 73 -7.53 -2.48 -2.47
C LEU A 73 -7.05 -2.75 -1.04
N ILE A 74 -5.83 -2.34 -0.70
CA ILE A 74 -5.32 -2.41 0.66
C ILE A 74 -6.31 -1.65 1.55
N CYS A 75 -6.65 -0.38 1.23
CA CYS A 75 -7.52 0.53 2.01
C CYS A 75 -8.89 -0.06 2.24
N TYR A 76 -9.50 -0.58 1.19
CA TYR A 76 -10.76 -1.26 1.26
C TYR A 76 -10.70 -2.53 2.12
N GLY A 77 -9.67 -3.38 1.94
CA GLY A 77 -9.53 -4.62 2.69
C GLY A 77 -9.39 -4.40 4.20
N ALA A 78 -8.63 -3.38 4.59
CA ALA A 78 -8.49 -3.04 6.00
C ALA A 78 -9.73 -2.38 6.59
N TYR A 79 -10.40 -1.51 5.82
CA TYR A 79 -11.71 -0.95 6.21
C TYR A 79 -12.72 -2.08 6.46
N TRP A 80 -12.79 -3.05 5.55
CA TRP A 80 -13.69 -4.20 5.66
C TRP A 80 -13.38 -5.04 6.90
N ASN A 81 -12.10 -5.32 7.15
CA ASN A 81 -11.66 -6.02 8.36
C ASN A 81 -12.01 -5.27 9.65
N GLY A 82 -11.80 -3.94 9.67
CA GLY A 82 -12.13 -3.10 10.83
C GLY A 82 -13.62 -3.11 11.12
N LYS A 83 -14.46 -2.99 10.07
CA LYS A 83 -15.92 -3.06 10.18
C LYS A 83 -16.41 -4.43 10.65
N HIS A 84 -15.89 -5.51 10.07
CA HIS A 84 -16.29 -6.88 10.42
C HIS A 84 -15.89 -7.28 11.86
N LYS A 85 -14.78 -6.75 12.38
CA LYS A 85 -14.32 -7.03 13.75
C LYS A 85 -14.91 -6.06 14.80
N GLY A 86 -15.74 -5.09 14.40
CA GLY A 86 -16.30 -4.07 15.30
C GLY A 86 -15.29 -3.04 15.83
N ASN A 87 -14.00 -3.17 15.53
CA ASN A 87 -12.92 -2.31 16.01
C ASN A 87 -12.52 -1.23 14.98
N PHE A 88 -13.51 -0.63 14.33
CA PHE A 88 -13.28 0.35 13.28
C PHE A 88 -12.87 1.70 13.86
N HIS A 89 -11.62 2.10 13.60
CA HIS A 89 -11.09 3.40 13.99
C HIS A 89 -10.93 4.28 12.73
N PRO A 90 -11.88 5.19 12.44
CA PRO A 90 -11.90 5.97 11.20
C PRO A 90 -10.64 6.80 11.01
N VAL A 91 -10.08 7.32 12.11
CA VAL A 91 -8.84 8.13 12.11
C VAL A 91 -7.66 7.33 11.57
N HIS A 92 -7.53 6.05 11.96
CA HIS A 92 -6.43 5.20 11.48
C HIS A 92 -6.52 4.96 9.96
N HIS A 93 -7.74 4.77 9.44
CA HIS A 93 -7.94 4.62 7.99
C HIS A 93 -7.70 5.91 7.23
N LEU A 94 -8.08 7.07 7.79
CA LEU A 94 -7.82 8.37 7.18
C LEU A 94 -6.32 8.66 7.10
N ILE A 95 -5.57 8.43 8.18
CA ILE A 95 -4.11 8.57 8.20
C ILE A 95 -3.49 7.69 7.12
N ARG A 96 -3.99 6.47 6.97
CA ARG A 96 -3.45 5.54 5.98
C ARG A 96 -3.71 5.97 4.54
N MET A 97 -4.90 6.49 4.25
CA MET A 97 -5.23 7.10 2.97
C MET A 97 -4.33 8.31 2.70
N GLY A 98 -4.09 9.14 3.72
CA GLY A 98 -3.18 10.28 3.64
C GLY A 98 -1.75 9.86 3.29
N ILE A 99 -1.20 8.86 3.98
CA ILE A 99 0.14 8.33 3.70
C ILE A 99 0.23 7.78 2.28
N ALA A 100 -0.74 6.99 1.85
CA ALA A 100 -0.78 6.44 0.49
C ALA A 100 -0.82 7.55 -0.58
N LEU A 101 -1.60 8.61 -0.34
CA LEU A 101 -1.69 9.76 -1.25
C LEU A 101 -0.36 10.52 -1.32
N VAL A 102 0.26 10.82 -0.18
CA VAL A 102 1.55 11.52 -0.12
C VAL A 102 2.62 10.71 -0.86
N ILE A 103 2.73 9.40 -0.61
CA ILE A 103 3.68 8.54 -1.33
C ILE A 103 3.39 8.54 -2.83
N THR A 104 2.12 8.49 -3.24
CA THR A 104 1.76 8.53 -4.66
C THR A 104 2.18 9.84 -5.34
N LEU A 105 1.93 10.97 -4.68
CA LEU A 105 2.33 12.28 -5.20
C LEU A 105 3.85 12.42 -5.29
N LEU A 106 4.57 11.90 -4.30
CA LEU A 106 6.04 11.88 -4.32
C LEU A 106 6.57 11.00 -5.44
N LEU A 107 6.02 9.79 -5.63
CA LEU A 107 6.37 8.93 -6.76
C LEU A 107 6.08 9.64 -8.10
N ALA A 108 4.94 10.31 -8.25
CA ALA A 108 4.64 11.03 -9.48
C ALA A 108 5.59 12.21 -9.78
N LEU A 109 6.34 12.70 -8.78
CA LEU A 109 7.25 13.84 -8.90
C LEU A 109 8.71 13.42 -9.18
N ILE A 110 9.06 12.14 -8.99
CA ILE A 110 10.43 11.60 -9.14
C ILE A 110 10.60 10.93 -10.49
#